data_AF-A0A3D0I928-F1
#
_entry.id   AF-A0A3D0I928-F1
#
_cell.length_a   1.000
_cell.length_b   1.000
_cell.length_c   1.000
_cell.angle_alpha   90.00
_cell.angle_beta   90.00
_cell.angle_gamma   90.00
#
_symmetry.space_group_name_H-M   'P 1'
#
loop_
_entity.id
_entity.type
_entity.pdbx_description
1 polymer ?
#
loop_
_entity_poly.entity_id
_entity_poly.type
_entity_poly.pdbx_seq_one_letter_code
_entity_poly.pdbx_strand_id
1 'polypeptide(L)'
;MGKYFTKSLWLLGFAVVICCGVYPAVLWVIGQVFFNEQANGSLLTGPDGKVVGSKLIAQPFTKDEYFQPRPSAVSYDASASGPSNLSASNYLLRDRVAKILGPIAKYADGPKAGQPVAPDVEAWFQKDMYQGAPHLVAQWADAHNAVAQAWVSGDPLHGGYVDAWMKEHPNEVAQWIKDNPGTPEPKNTDLAVVFFEDFSKKNPGMFPSAVDEPTADGKTQSVIKPVKEGADIQSTFFDMWRTEHPDVALQQVPADMVMASGSGLDPHISLANATFQLERVAGKWADDLHRDPADVRKEIQQILDQNVSAPWGGLIGEKYVNVLELNLELRKRFGAPPA
;
A
#
# COMPACT_ATOMS: atom_id res chain seq x y z
N MET A 1 -60.63 6.53 -12.17
CA MET A 1 -59.56 5.57 -11.83
C MET A 1 -60.11 4.16 -11.99
N GLY A 2 -59.95 3.41 -13.05
CA GLY A 2 -59.25 3.56 -14.33
C GLY A 2 -59.13 2.13 -14.84
N LYS A 3 -59.79 1.78 -15.94
CA LYS A 3 -60.07 0.41 -16.45
C LYS A 3 -58.85 -0.53 -16.59
N TYR A 4 -57.65 -0.01 -16.38
CA TYR A 4 -56.36 -0.66 -16.52
C TYR A 4 -55.57 -0.79 -15.20
N PHE A 5 -56.06 -0.23 -14.09
CA PHE A 5 -55.35 -0.24 -12.82
C PHE A 5 -55.08 -1.66 -12.31
N THR A 6 -56.11 -2.51 -12.29
CA THR A 6 -55.98 -3.92 -11.90
C THR A 6 -55.09 -4.70 -12.87
N LYS A 7 -55.18 -4.43 -14.18
CA LYS A 7 -54.31 -5.08 -15.19
C LYS A 7 -52.84 -4.69 -15.02
N SER A 8 -52.58 -3.43 -14.66
CA SER A 8 -51.23 -2.92 -14.39
C SER A 8 -50.64 -3.55 -13.13
N LEU A 9 -51.45 -3.73 -12.07
CA LEU A 9 -51.03 -4.46 -10.87
C LEU A 9 -50.73 -5.94 -11.15
N TRP A 10 -51.54 -6.61 -11.97
CA TRP A 10 -51.28 -7.99 -12.40
C TRP A 10 -50.01 -8.11 -13.22
N LEU A 11 -49.81 -7.21 -14.19
CA LEU A 11 -48.61 -7.20 -15.00
C LEU A 11 -47.36 -6.93 -14.13
N LEU A 12 -47.44 -5.98 -13.19
CA LEU A 12 -46.36 -5.71 -12.24
C LEU A 12 -46.06 -6.93 -11.37
N GLY A 13 -47.09 -7.55 -10.77
CA GLY A 13 -46.93 -8.75 -9.95
C GLY A 13 -46.30 -9.91 -10.73
N PHE A 14 -46.77 -10.13 -11.96
CA PHE A 14 -46.21 -11.14 -12.85
C PHE A 14 -44.74 -10.85 -13.21
N ALA A 15 -44.42 -9.59 -13.53
CA ALA A 15 -43.05 -9.17 -13.82
C ALA A 15 -42.13 -9.36 -12.60
N VAL A 16 -42.60 -9.04 -11.39
CA VAL A 16 -41.85 -9.28 -10.15
C VAL A 16 -41.62 -10.77 -9.91
N VAL A 17 -42.65 -11.62 -10.07
CA VAL A 17 -42.50 -13.07 -9.89
C VAL A 17 -41.51 -13.65 -10.89
N ILE A 18 -41.56 -13.23 -12.15
CA ILE A 18 -40.62 -13.70 -13.16
C ILE A 18 -39.21 -13.19 -12.89
N CYS A 19 -39.01 -11.87 -12.77
CA CYS A 19 -37.68 -11.27 -12.70
C CYS A 19 -36.99 -11.47 -11.34
N CYS A 20 -37.75 -11.55 -10.24
CA CYS A 20 -37.19 -11.67 -8.89
C CYS A 20 -37.33 -13.07 -8.29
N GLY A 21 -38.13 -13.95 -8.91
CA GLY A 21 -38.35 -15.33 -8.44
C GLY A 21 -37.84 -16.36 -9.44
N VAL A 22 -38.54 -16.52 -10.56
CA VAL A 22 -38.27 -17.59 -11.55
C VAL A 22 -36.88 -17.42 -12.17
N TYR A 23 -36.53 -16.22 -12.62
CA TYR A 23 -35.26 -15.92 -13.27
C TYR A 23 -34.04 -16.20 -12.37
N PRO A 24 -33.92 -15.62 -11.15
CA PRO A 24 -32.77 -15.90 -10.28
C PRO A 24 -32.72 -17.35 -9.83
N ALA A 25 -33.87 -18.03 -9.62
CA ALA A 25 -33.89 -19.45 -9.27
C ALA A 25 -33.33 -20.33 -10.40
N VAL A 26 -33.74 -20.06 -11.65
CA VAL A 26 -33.20 -20.77 -12.83
C VAL A 26 -31.69 -20.53 -12.97
N LEU A 27 -31.23 -19.28 -12.84
CA LEU A 27 -29.80 -18.97 -12.88
C LEU A 27 -29.02 -19.65 -11.76
N TRP A 28 -29.56 -19.68 -10.55
CA TRP A 28 -28.96 -20.37 -9.42
C TRP A 28 -28.83 -21.87 -9.67
N VAL A 29 -29.89 -22.54 -10.17
CA VAL A 29 -29.84 -23.97 -10.51
C VAL A 29 -28.78 -24.25 -11.57
N ILE A 30 -28.76 -23.45 -12.65
CA ILE A 30 -27.76 -23.61 -13.73
C ILE A 30 -26.34 -23.42 -13.16
N GLY A 31 -26.13 -22.38 -12.34
CA GLY A 31 -24.85 -22.10 -11.71
C GLY A 31 -24.39 -23.24 -10.82
N GLN A 32 -25.26 -23.78 -9.96
CA GLN A 32 -24.90 -24.87 -9.05
C GLN A 32 -24.65 -26.20 -9.78
N VAL A 33 -25.33 -26.47 -10.91
CA VAL A 33 -25.17 -27.71 -11.68
C VAL A 33 -23.93 -27.70 -12.57
N PHE A 34 -23.68 -26.60 -13.29
CA PHE A 34 -22.61 -26.55 -14.30
C PHE A 34 -21.35 -25.80 -13.85
N PHE A 35 -21.46 -24.90 -12.88
CA PHE A 35 -20.39 -23.96 -12.49
C PHE A 35 -20.31 -23.84 -10.96
N ASN A 36 -20.35 -24.97 -10.25
CA ASN A 36 -20.47 -25.02 -8.80
C ASN A 36 -19.38 -24.19 -8.09
N GLU A 37 -18.12 -24.27 -8.54
CA GLU A 37 -17.02 -23.51 -7.93
C GLU A 37 -17.19 -22.01 -8.10
N GLN A 38 -17.51 -21.52 -9.30
CA GLN A 38 -17.69 -20.10 -9.59
C GLN A 38 -18.94 -19.54 -8.90
N ALA A 39 -20.04 -20.30 -8.89
CA ALA A 39 -21.29 -19.92 -8.25
C ALA A 39 -21.16 -19.80 -6.72
N ASN A 40 -20.21 -20.53 -6.12
CA ASN A 40 -19.89 -20.48 -4.69
C ASN A 40 -18.66 -19.59 -4.39
N GLY A 41 -18.24 -18.73 -5.33
CA GLY A 41 -17.25 -17.68 -5.10
C GLY A 41 -15.79 -18.06 -5.37
N SER A 42 -15.53 -19.18 -6.06
CA SER A 42 -14.18 -19.64 -6.44
C SER A 42 -13.20 -19.65 -5.26
N LEU A 43 -13.61 -20.29 -4.17
CA LEU A 43 -12.83 -20.37 -2.94
C LEU A 43 -11.55 -21.18 -3.15
N LEU A 44 -10.45 -20.70 -2.57
CA LEU A 44 -9.15 -21.35 -2.57
C LEU A 44 -8.84 -21.92 -1.18
N THR A 45 -8.27 -23.12 -1.16
CA THR A 45 -7.87 -23.80 0.06
C THR A 45 -6.36 -23.79 0.26
N GLY A 46 -5.93 -23.57 1.49
CA GLY A 46 -4.53 -23.67 1.89
C GLY A 46 -4.03 -25.10 1.90
N PRO A 47 -2.72 -25.31 2.14
CA PRO A 47 -2.12 -26.64 2.28
C PRO A 47 -2.73 -27.48 3.43
N ASP A 48 -3.36 -26.83 4.41
CA ASP A 48 -4.07 -27.44 5.53
C ASP A 48 -5.54 -27.79 5.22
N GLY A 49 -5.98 -27.59 3.97
CA GLY A 49 -7.35 -27.87 3.51
C GLY A 49 -8.39 -26.85 3.95
N LYS A 50 -8.00 -25.78 4.67
CA LYS A 50 -8.91 -24.72 5.09
C LYS A 50 -9.09 -23.70 3.98
N VAL A 51 -10.27 -23.10 3.89
CA VAL A 51 -10.51 -21.96 2.99
C VAL A 51 -9.68 -20.78 3.47
N VAL A 52 -8.85 -20.25 2.57
CA VAL A 52 -7.96 -19.09 2.84
C VAL A 52 -8.40 -17.83 2.12
N GLY A 53 -9.29 -17.94 1.12
CA GLY A 53 -9.76 -16.81 0.35
C GLY A 53 -10.51 -17.23 -0.91
N SER A 54 -10.68 -16.29 -1.83
CA SER A 54 -11.25 -16.50 -3.16
C SER A 54 -10.22 -16.15 -4.22
N LYS A 55 -10.25 -16.85 -5.35
CA LYS A 55 -9.48 -16.50 -6.55
C LYS A 55 -9.76 -15.06 -7.03
N LEU A 56 -10.90 -14.49 -6.66
CA LEU A 56 -11.38 -13.20 -7.17
C LEU A 56 -11.07 -12.01 -6.24
N ILE A 57 -10.50 -12.23 -5.05
CA ILE A 57 -10.36 -11.21 -4.01
C ILE A 57 -8.90 -11.11 -3.55
N ALA A 58 -8.33 -9.92 -3.64
CA ALA A 58 -7.00 -9.61 -3.13
C ALA A 58 -6.93 -9.60 -1.60
N GLN A 59 -5.73 -9.84 -1.06
CA GLN A 59 -5.44 -9.87 0.37
C GLN A 59 -4.22 -9.00 0.70
N PRO A 60 -4.10 -8.44 1.91
CA PRO A 60 -3.02 -7.54 2.28
C PRO A 60 -1.70 -8.30 2.55
N PHE A 61 -1.07 -8.83 1.51
CA PHE A 61 0.29 -9.38 1.61
C PHE A 61 1.30 -8.23 1.70
N THR A 62 2.01 -8.12 2.83
CA THR A 62 2.98 -7.05 3.10
C THR A 62 4.39 -7.55 3.39
N LYS A 63 4.55 -8.82 3.78
CA LYS A 63 5.86 -9.38 4.13
C LYS A 63 6.73 -9.67 2.90
N ASP A 64 8.04 -9.82 3.12
CA ASP A 64 9.02 -9.94 2.06
C ASP A 64 9.00 -11.30 1.33
N GLU A 65 8.56 -12.36 1.99
CA GLU A 65 8.42 -13.69 1.41
C GLU A 65 7.24 -13.82 0.45
N TYR A 66 6.34 -12.82 0.40
CA TYR A 66 5.14 -12.86 -0.43
C TYR A 66 5.29 -11.97 -1.66
N PHE A 67 4.67 -12.41 -2.76
CA PHE A 67 4.26 -11.49 -3.81
C PHE A 67 3.18 -10.57 -3.26
N GLN A 68 3.40 -9.28 -3.44
CA GLN A 68 2.52 -8.23 -2.93
C GLN A 68 1.57 -7.80 -4.06
N PRO A 69 0.27 -7.64 -3.77
CA PRO A 69 -0.69 -7.17 -4.75
C PRO A 69 -0.58 -5.67 -4.99
N ARG A 70 -1.40 -5.18 -5.92
CA ARG A 70 -1.55 -3.75 -6.20
C ARG A 70 -2.13 -3.04 -4.96
N PRO A 71 -1.75 -1.77 -4.70
CA PRO A 71 -2.33 -0.99 -3.61
C PRO A 71 -3.87 -0.98 -3.65
N SER A 72 -4.49 -1.15 -2.48
CA SER A 72 -5.94 -1.07 -2.33
C SER A 72 -6.37 0.30 -1.81
N ALA A 73 -7.41 0.87 -2.42
CA ALA A 73 -8.07 2.07 -1.90
C ALA A 73 -9.09 1.77 -0.78
N VAL A 74 -9.40 0.49 -0.54
CA VAL A 74 -10.36 0.03 0.48
C VAL A 74 -9.70 -0.92 1.48
N SER A 75 -8.37 -0.87 1.59
CA SER A 75 -7.60 -1.70 2.54
C SER A 75 -7.87 -3.20 2.40
N TYR A 76 -8.18 -3.67 1.19
CA TYR A 76 -8.54 -5.06 0.87
C TYR A 76 -9.78 -5.58 1.62
N ASP A 77 -10.63 -4.69 2.13
CA ASP A 77 -11.89 -5.04 2.79
C ASP A 77 -12.90 -5.56 1.77
N ALA A 78 -13.23 -6.84 1.83
CA ALA A 78 -14.18 -7.47 0.91
C ALA A 78 -15.63 -6.99 1.07
N SER A 79 -15.96 -6.29 2.16
CA SER A 79 -17.26 -5.63 2.34
C SER A 79 -17.34 -4.25 1.65
N ALA A 80 -16.19 -3.71 1.23
CA ALA A 80 -16.07 -2.48 0.49
C ALA A 80 -15.53 -2.74 -0.93
N SER A 81 -15.91 -1.92 -1.89
CA SER A 81 -15.33 -1.95 -3.23
C SER A 81 -15.29 -0.53 -3.77
N GLY A 82 -14.10 -0.08 -4.17
CA GLY A 82 -13.94 1.28 -4.65
C GLY A 82 -12.52 1.62 -5.11
N PRO A 83 -12.41 2.58 -6.05
CA PRO A 83 -11.14 3.14 -6.49
C PRO A 83 -10.67 4.27 -5.56
N SER A 84 -9.40 4.68 -5.71
CA SER A 84 -8.86 5.85 -4.98
C SER A 84 -9.40 7.20 -5.46
N ASN A 85 -9.93 7.28 -6.69
CA ASN A 85 -10.47 8.52 -7.30
C ASN A 85 -9.54 9.76 -7.28
N LEU A 86 -8.24 9.57 -7.12
CA LEU A 86 -7.26 10.65 -7.18
C LEU A 86 -6.92 11.00 -8.64
N SER A 87 -6.97 12.28 -8.99
CA SER A 87 -6.56 12.76 -10.32
C SER A 87 -5.03 12.85 -10.46
N ALA A 88 -4.53 12.88 -11.70
CA ALA A 88 -3.09 12.98 -11.99
C ALA A 88 -2.42 14.26 -11.43
N SER A 89 -3.20 15.34 -11.25
CA SER A 89 -2.74 16.59 -10.65
C SER A 89 -2.81 16.60 -9.12
N ASN A 90 -3.41 15.58 -8.50
CA ASN A 90 -3.56 15.51 -7.05
C ASN A 90 -2.23 15.10 -6.39
N TYR A 91 -1.76 15.90 -5.44
CA TYR A 91 -0.49 15.65 -4.75
C TYR A 91 -0.53 14.35 -3.92
N LEU A 92 -1.68 13.94 -3.36
CA LEU A 92 -1.80 12.70 -2.58
C LEU A 92 -1.48 11.46 -3.42
N LEU A 93 -1.75 11.52 -4.73
CA LEU A 93 -1.37 10.44 -5.64
C LEU A 93 0.15 10.38 -5.80
N ARG A 94 0.79 11.56 -5.97
CA ARG A 94 2.25 11.66 -6.12
C ARG A 94 2.95 11.21 -4.85
N ASP A 95 2.49 11.67 -3.68
CA ASP A 95 2.99 11.26 -2.37
C ASP A 95 2.88 9.75 -2.16
N ARG A 96 1.72 9.14 -2.43
CA ARG A 96 1.56 7.67 -2.35
C ARG A 96 2.56 6.93 -3.24
N VAL A 97 2.71 7.38 -4.49
CA VAL A 97 3.64 6.75 -5.45
C VAL A 97 5.07 6.92 -4.96
N ALA A 98 5.45 8.11 -4.50
CA ALA A 98 6.79 8.39 -3.98
C ALA A 98 7.11 7.52 -2.74
N LYS A 99 6.15 7.36 -1.82
CA LYS A 99 6.28 6.49 -0.64
C LYS A 99 6.54 5.04 -1.01
N ILE A 100 5.84 4.52 -2.01
CA ILE A 100 6.08 3.14 -2.48
C ILE A 100 7.42 3.03 -3.21
N LEU A 101 7.79 4.04 -4.00
CA LEU A 101 9.04 4.02 -4.77
C LEU A 101 10.28 4.18 -3.91
N GLY A 102 10.25 5.00 -2.86
CA GLY A 102 11.43 5.34 -2.05
C GLY A 102 12.27 4.14 -1.61
N PRO A 103 11.67 3.14 -0.95
CA PRO A 103 12.40 1.95 -0.50
C PRO A 103 12.88 1.02 -1.63
N ILE A 104 12.23 1.03 -2.80
CA ILE A 104 12.47 0.04 -3.86
C ILE A 104 13.19 0.60 -5.10
N ALA A 105 13.30 1.92 -5.21
CA ALA A 105 13.90 2.58 -6.35
C ALA A 105 15.38 2.19 -6.48
N LYS A 106 15.81 1.91 -7.70
CA LYS A 106 17.18 1.55 -8.05
C LYS A 106 17.69 2.47 -9.15
N TYR A 107 18.99 2.71 -9.17
CA TYR A 107 19.64 3.43 -10.26
C TYR A 107 19.55 2.63 -11.58
N ALA A 108 19.18 3.30 -12.67
CA ALA A 108 19.13 2.69 -14.00
C ALA A 108 20.51 2.50 -14.62
N ASP A 109 21.41 3.47 -14.42
CA ASP A 109 22.70 3.55 -15.10
C ASP A 109 23.81 4.07 -14.16
N GLY A 110 24.99 4.27 -14.75
CA GLY A 110 26.17 4.78 -14.06
C GLY A 110 26.81 3.78 -13.07
N PRO A 111 27.74 4.26 -12.22
CA PRO A 111 28.50 3.40 -11.31
C PRO A 111 27.66 2.69 -10.25
N LYS A 112 26.46 3.22 -9.96
CA LYS A 112 25.51 2.67 -8.98
C LYS A 112 24.38 1.86 -9.63
N ALA A 113 24.44 1.58 -10.94
CA ALA A 113 23.38 0.86 -11.65
C ALA A 113 22.96 -0.42 -10.91
N GLY A 114 21.66 -0.58 -10.66
CA GLY A 114 21.08 -1.71 -9.93
C GLY A 114 21.12 -1.62 -8.41
N GLN A 115 21.86 -0.66 -7.84
CA GLN A 115 21.89 -0.42 -6.40
C GLN A 115 20.64 0.35 -5.94
N PRO A 116 20.15 0.11 -4.71
CA PRO A 116 19.03 0.86 -4.15
C PRO A 116 19.41 2.34 -3.94
N VAL A 117 18.43 3.21 -4.16
CA VAL A 117 18.56 4.67 -3.99
C VAL A 117 18.39 5.08 -2.53
N ALA A 118 17.67 4.28 -1.73
CA ALA A 118 17.35 4.53 -0.33
C ALA A 118 18.53 5.06 0.53
N PRO A 119 19.74 4.46 0.51
CA PRO A 119 20.86 4.97 1.30
C PRO A 119 21.31 6.39 0.91
N ASP A 120 21.19 6.75 -0.37
CA ASP A 120 21.54 8.11 -0.83
C ASP A 120 20.47 9.14 -0.45
N VAL A 121 19.19 8.72 -0.38
CA VAL A 121 18.10 9.55 0.15
C VAL A 121 18.35 9.83 1.62
N GLU A 122 18.69 8.83 2.42
CA GLU A 122 19.01 8.99 3.84
C GLU A 122 20.25 9.89 4.05
N ALA A 123 21.32 9.66 3.29
CA ALA A 123 22.53 10.47 3.37
C ALA A 123 22.30 11.93 2.94
N TRP A 124 21.41 12.17 1.97
CA TRP A 124 20.98 13.50 1.58
C TRP A 124 20.11 14.15 2.67
N PHE A 125 19.14 13.41 3.21
CA PHE A 125 18.22 13.86 4.25
C PHE A 125 18.98 14.33 5.51
N GLN A 126 19.99 13.56 5.93
CA GLN A 126 20.81 13.86 7.11
C GLN A 126 21.61 15.17 7.00
N LYS A 127 21.76 15.73 5.79
CA LYS A 127 22.38 17.06 5.62
C LYS A 127 21.50 18.19 6.13
N ASP A 128 20.20 17.92 6.33
CA ASP A 128 19.18 18.89 6.77
C ASP A 128 19.09 20.13 5.88
N MET A 129 19.33 19.95 4.57
CA MET A 129 19.34 21.04 3.59
C MET A 129 18.48 20.68 2.39
N TYR A 130 17.59 21.57 2.00
CA TYR A 130 16.80 21.47 0.77
C TYR A 130 16.83 22.80 0.03
N GLN A 131 17.16 22.76 -1.26
CA GLN A 131 17.31 23.90 -2.16
C GLN A 131 18.23 25.00 -1.61
N GLY A 132 19.24 24.61 -0.83
CA GLY A 132 20.19 25.51 -0.18
C GLY A 132 19.72 26.18 1.12
N ALA A 133 18.53 25.82 1.64
CA ALA A 133 18.02 26.27 2.93
C ALA A 133 18.03 25.14 3.98
N PRO A 134 18.29 25.43 5.27
CA PRO A 134 18.28 24.44 6.35
C PRO A 134 16.87 24.00 6.76
N HIS A 135 16.78 23.01 7.64
CA HIS A 135 15.52 22.49 8.21
C HIS A 135 14.62 21.84 7.16
N LEU A 136 15.11 20.75 6.58
CA LEU A 136 14.45 20.04 5.49
C LEU A 136 13.06 19.53 5.90
N VAL A 137 12.92 19.02 7.12
CA VAL A 137 11.64 18.51 7.64
C VAL A 137 10.60 19.62 7.81
N ALA A 138 11.03 20.81 8.25
CA ALA A 138 10.15 21.98 8.31
C ALA A 138 9.66 22.38 6.92
N GLN A 139 10.58 22.43 5.94
CA GLN A 139 10.24 22.75 4.55
C GLN A 139 9.29 21.72 3.94
N TRP A 140 9.49 20.43 4.22
CA TRP A 140 8.58 19.36 3.82
C TRP A 140 7.18 19.56 4.40
N ALA A 141 7.07 19.82 5.71
CA ALA A 141 5.78 19.98 6.37
C ALA A 141 5.01 21.21 5.86
N ASP A 142 5.71 22.31 5.58
CA ASP A 142 5.12 23.52 4.98
C ASP A 142 4.63 23.27 3.55
N ALA A 143 5.48 22.68 2.69
CA ALA A 143 5.13 22.36 1.30
C ALA A 143 4.03 21.29 1.18
N HIS A 144 3.89 20.43 2.19
CA HIS A 144 2.99 19.27 2.19
C HIS A 144 2.11 19.20 3.44
N ASN A 145 1.53 20.33 3.85
CA ASN A 145 0.75 20.44 5.10
C ASN A 145 -0.27 19.30 5.29
N ALA A 146 -1.06 18.99 4.27
CA ALA A 146 -2.05 17.92 4.39
C ALA A 146 -1.44 16.50 4.50
N VAL A 147 -0.22 16.26 4.01
CA VAL A 147 0.52 15.01 4.28
C VAL A 147 1.02 14.99 5.72
N ALA A 148 1.51 16.12 6.24
CA ALA A 148 1.92 16.25 7.64
C ALA A 148 0.73 16.01 8.58
N GLN A 149 -0.44 16.59 8.28
CA GLN A 149 -1.68 16.31 9.01
C GLN A 149 -2.08 14.84 8.94
N ALA A 150 -1.98 14.23 7.75
CA ALA A 150 -2.29 12.82 7.56
C ALA A 150 -1.35 11.91 8.38
N TRP A 151 -0.06 12.27 8.51
CA TRP A 151 0.88 11.56 9.37
C TRP A 151 0.42 11.56 10.83
N VAL A 152 -0.01 12.72 11.36
CA VAL A 152 -0.54 12.84 12.74
C VAL A 152 -1.80 12.01 12.95
N SER A 153 -2.74 12.04 12.00
CA SER A 153 -4.01 11.32 12.12
C SER A 153 -3.93 9.82 11.77
N GLY A 154 -2.85 9.40 11.11
CA GLY A 154 -2.72 8.07 10.50
C GLY A 154 -2.38 6.96 11.50
N ASP A 155 -1.73 7.31 12.61
CA ASP A 155 -1.35 6.38 13.66
C ASP A 155 -1.61 7.01 15.05
N PRO A 156 -2.29 6.30 15.98
CA PRO A 156 -2.45 6.77 17.36
C PRO A 156 -1.14 7.15 18.06
N LEU A 157 -0.02 6.50 17.75
CA LEU A 157 1.30 6.84 18.29
C LEU A 157 1.78 8.21 17.78
N HIS A 158 1.55 8.53 16.50
CA HIS A 158 1.88 9.85 15.94
C HIS A 158 1.03 10.94 16.60
N GLY A 159 -0.30 10.73 16.65
CA GLY A 159 -1.23 11.65 17.29
C GLY A 159 -0.88 11.89 18.76
N GLY A 160 -0.62 10.82 19.50
CA GLY A 160 -0.21 10.90 20.90
C GLY A 160 1.13 11.60 21.11
N TYR A 161 2.08 11.45 20.18
CA TYR A 161 3.36 12.16 20.22
C TYR A 161 3.19 13.66 20.04
N VAL A 162 2.35 14.10 19.09
CA VAL A 162 2.04 15.52 18.90
C VAL A 162 1.21 16.08 20.06
N ASP A 163 0.28 15.31 20.61
CA ASP A 163 -0.48 15.72 21.81
C ASP A 163 0.44 15.96 23.01
N ALA A 164 1.48 15.14 23.18
CA ALA A 164 2.48 15.33 24.22
C ALA A 164 3.29 16.61 23.97
N TRP A 165 3.74 16.81 22.73
CA TRP A 165 4.45 18.03 22.32
C TRP A 165 3.60 19.29 22.57
N MET A 166 2.31 19.30 22.23
CA MET A 166 1.43 20.46 22.46
C MET A 166 1.36 20.88 23.93
N LYS A 167 1.37 19.91 24.86
CA LYS A 167 1.35 20.19 26.30
C LYS A 167 2.65 20.82 26.79
N GLU A 168 3.77 20.49 26.14
CA GLU A 168 5.10 21.03 26.44
C GLU A 168 5.35 22.39 25.78
N HIS A 169 4.54 22.77 24.78
CA HIS A 169 4.73 23.98 23.94
C HIS A 169 3.50 24.92 23.95
N PRO A 170 3.06 25.41 25.12
CA PRO A 170 1.86 26.24 25.23
C PRO A 170 2.01 27.61 24.53
N ASN A 171 3.24 28.12 24.39
CA ASN A 171 3.48 29.42 23.76
C ASN A 171 3.29 29.34 22.24
N GLU A 172 3.80 28.28 21.62
CA GLU A 172 3.66 27.96 20.21
C GLU A 172 2.19 27.74 19.85
N VAL A 173 1.47 26.98 20.68
CA VAL A 173 0.02 26.78 20.53
C VAL A 173 -0.73 28.10 20.64
N ALA A 174 -0.43 28.93 21.64
CA ALA A 174 -1.09 30.22 21.83
C ALA A 174 -0.81 31.19 20.68
N GLN A 175 0.41 31.19 20.14
CA GLN A 175 0.78 32.00 18.99
C GLN A 175 0.02 31.52 17.74
N TRP A 176 -0.07 30.21 17.50
CA TRP A 176 -0.85 29.68 16.39
C TRP A 176 -2.34 30.04 16.50
N ILE A 177 -2.94 29.97 17.69
CA ILE A 177 -4.35 30.37 17.94
C ILE A 177 -4.55 31.87 17.62
N LYS A 178 -3.59 32.71 18.00
CA LYS A 178 -3.61 34.14 17.69
C LYS A 178 -3.60 34.39 16.18
N ASP A 179 -2.83 33.61 15.45
CA ASP A 179 -2.73 33.70 13.99
C ASP A 179 -3.94 33.05 13.28
N ASN A 180 -4.68 32.18 13.97
CA ASN A 180 -5.84 31.43 13.45
C ASN A 180 -7.09 31.60 14.35
N PRO A 181 -7.66 32.80 14.46
CA PRO A 181 -8.73 33.10 15.42
C PRO A 181 -10.04 32.31 15.18
N GLY A 182 -10.21 31.68 14.02
CA GLY A 182 -11.36 30.82 13.71
C GLY A 182 -11.33 29.44 14.40
N THR A 183 -10.19 29.02 14.94
CA THR A 183 -9.99 27.72 15.59
C THR A 183 -9.36 27.92 16.97
N PRO A 184 -10.14 28.33 17.99
CA PRO A 184 -9.61 28.64 19.32
C PRO A 184 -9.17 27.40 20.11
N GLU A 185 -9.65 26.22 19.72
CA GLU A 185 -9.28 24.92 20.31
C GLU A 185 -8.67 24.02 19.22
N PRO A 186 -7.39 24.22 18.86
CA PRO A 186 -6.75 23.45 17.81
C PRO A 186 -6.61 21.99 18.21
N LYS A 187 -6.83 21.10 17.24
CA LYS A 187 -6.46 19.69 17.33
C LYS A 187 -4.98 19.52 17.00
N ASN A 188 -4.40 18.39 17.35
CA ASN A 188 -3.03 18.04 16.98
C ASN A 188 -2.76 18.10 15.46
N THR A 189 -3.73 17.73 14.63
CA THR A 189 -3.62 17.88 13.17
C THR A 189 -3.47 19.34 12.75
N ASP A 190 -4.13 20.28 13.42
CA ASP A 190 -4.05 21.71 13.07
C ASP A 190 -2.64 22.28 13.33
N LEU A 191 -1.92 21.69 14.29
CA LEU A 191 -0.56 22.07 14.67
C LEU A 191 0.53 21.21 14.03
N ALA A 192 0.20 20.32 13.09
CA ALA A 192 1.16 19.41 12.48
C ALA A 192 2.40 20.14 11.90
N VAL A 193 2.18 21.22 11.15
CA VAL A 193 3.29 22.02 10.57
C VAL A 193 4.14 22.67 11.65
N VAL A 194 3.52 23.29 12.66
CA VAL A 194 4.24 23.94 13.78
C VAL A 194 5.08 22.92 14.55
N PHE A 195 4.53 21.73 14.78
CA PHE A 195 5.23 20.62 15.39
C PHE A 195 6.48 20.24 14.58
N PHE A 196 6.34 20.03 13.26
CA PHE A 196 7.49 19.66 12.42
C PHE A 196 8.52 20.77 12.28
N GLU A 197 8.10 22.05 12.30
CA GLU A 197 9.01 23.19 12.34
C GLU A 197 9.86 23.21 13.62
N ASP A 198 9.25 23.03 14.79
CA ASP A 198 9.96 22.94 16.07
C ASP A 198 10.84 21.68 16.13
N PHE A 199 10.30 20.54 15.70
CA PHE A 199 11.02 19.27 15.64
C PHE A 199 12.29 19.39 14.79
N SER A 200 12.19 19.98 13.60
CA SER A 200 13.32 20.14 12.67
C SER A 200 14.41 21.05 13.23
N LYS A 201 14.06 22.06 14.02
CA LYS A 201 15.04 22.92 14.70
C LYS A 201 15.80 22.19 15.80
N LYS A 202 15.10 21.32 16.56
CA LYS A 202 15.69 20.55 17.67
C LYS A 202 16.45 19.32 17.22
N ASN A 203 16.02 18.71 16.11
CA ASN A 203 16.53 17.44 15.60
C ASN A 203 16.92 17.59 14.11
N PRO A 204 17.94 18.40 13.78
CA PRO A 204 18.35 18.61 12.39
C PRO A 204 18.78 17.28 11.75
N GLY A 205 18.25 17.00 10.56
CA GLY A 205 18.56 15.78 9.81
C GLY A 205 17.98 14.50 10.41
N MET A 206 16.91 14.63 11.21
CA MET A 206 16.16 13.51 11.78
C MET A 206 14.68 13.62 11.48
N PHE A 207 13.96 12.50 11.55
CA PHE A 207 12.51 12.42 11.39
C PHE A 207 11.88 11.66 12.57
N PRO A 208 10.67 12.02 13.05
CA PRO A 208 9.98 11.22 14.06
C PRO A 208 9.42 9.94 13.40
N SER A 209 9.92 8.79 13.83
CA SER A 209 9.52 7.47 13.30
C SER A 209 9.19 6.52 14.45
N ALA A 210 8.30 5.57 14.20
CA ALA A 210 8.08 4.48 15.15
C ALA A 210 9.31 3.57 15.21
N VAL A 211 9.77 3.29 16.44
CA VAL A 211 10.88 2.38 16.73
C VAL A 211 10.43 1.40 17.80
N ASP A 212 10.71 0.12 17.57
CA ASP A 212 10.40 -0.96 18.48
C ASP A 212 11.49 -1.10 19.55
N GLU A 213 11.11 -0.99 20.81
CA GLU A 213 12.03 -1.09 21.94
C GLU A 213 11.65 -2.22 22.90
N PRO A 214 12.65 -2.95 23.45
CA PRO A 214 12.40 -3.94 24.48
C PRO A 214 11.97 -3.26 25.79
N THR A 215 10.88 -3.73 26.36
CA THR A 215 10.40 -3.35 27.68
C THR A 215 11.10 -4.17 28.76
N ALA A 216 11.05 -3.70 30.00
CA ALA A 216 11.66 -4.38 31.15
C ALA A 216 11.16 -5.83 31.36
N ASP A 217 9.98 -6.16 30.84
CA ASP A 217 9.37 -7.49 30.89
C ASP A 217 9.74 -8.39 29.69
N GLY A 218 10.66 -7.94 28.82
CA GLY A 218 11.09 -8.67 27.62
C GLY A 218 10.07 -8.65 26.47
N LYS A 219 9.05 -7.79 26.53
CA LYS A 219 8.13 -7.53 25.41
C LYS A 219 8.66 -6.38 24.56
N THR A 220 8.09 -6.17 23.37
CA THR A 220 8.43 -5.03 22.52
C THR A 220 7.33 -3.97 22.58
N GLN A 221 7.70 -2.70 22.64
CA GLN A 221 6.79 -1.56 22.53
C GLN A 221 7.27 -0.61 21.44
N SER A 222 6.37 -0.23 20.54
CA SER A 222 6.63 0.78 19.53
C SER A 222 6.47 2.18 20.13
N VAL A 223 7.49 3.02 19.97
CA VAL A 223 7.52 4.41 20.45
C VAL A 223 8.05 5.34 19.36
N ILE A 224 7.59 6.60 19.34
CA ILE A 224 8.06 7.58 18.36
C ILE A 224 9.39 8.18 18.83
N LYS A 225 10.42 8.10 17.98
CA LYS A 225 11.75 8.67 18.25
C LYS A 225 12.30 9.40 17.03
N PRO A 226 13.17 10.40 17.22
CA PRO A 226 13.99 10.95 16.15
C PRO A 226 14.93 9.88 15.60
N VAL A 227 14.84 9.60 14.30
CA VAL A 227 15.72 8.68 13.56
C VAL A 227 16.41 9.39 12.40
N LYS A 228 17.56 8.86 11.97
CA LYS A 228 18.36 9.39 10.85
C LYS A 228 18.21 8.60 9.54
N GLU A 229 17.68 7.39 9.65
CA GLU A 229 17.56 6.40 8.59
C GLU A 229 16.30 5.57 8.85
N GLY A 230 15.83 4.84 7.84
CA GLY A 230 14.67 3.98 7.91
C GLY A 230 13.64 4.22 6.80
N ALA A 231 12.73 3.27 6.65
CA ALA A 231 11.72 3.25 5.60
C ALA A 231 10.85 4.52 5.57
N ASP A 232 10.55 5.11 6.74
CA ASP A 232 9.77 6.34 6.84
C ASP A 232 10.49 7.52 6.16
N ILE A 233 11.80 7.65 6.33
CA ILE A 233 12.60 8.69 5.68
C ILE A 233 12.70 8.42 4.17
N GLN A 234 13.03 7.18 3.81
CA GLN A 234 13.14 6.75 2.42
C GLN A 234 11.84 7.02 1.66
N SER A 235 10.68 6.78 2.28
CA SER A 235 9.36 6.94 1.66
C SER A 235 8.90 8.40 1.64
N THR A 236 9.06 9.11 2.76
CA THR A 236 8.52 10.47 2.94
C THR A 236 9.27 11.50 2.12
N PHE A 237 10.59 11.36 2.00
CA PHE A 237 11.44 12.38 1.38
C PHE A 237 11.95 12.02 -0.02
N PHE A 238 11.52 10.89 -0.58
CA PHE A 238 11.93 10.48 -1.93
C PHE A 238 11.59 11.51 -3.00
N ASP A 239 10.39 12.12 -2.96
CA ASP A 239 9.96 13.09 -3.97
C ASP A 239 10.80 14.39 -3.94
N MET A 240 11.12 14.86 -2.73
CA MET A 240 12.02 16.01 -2.54
C MET A 240 13.44 15.69 -3.01
N TRP A 241 13.96 14.51 -2.66
CA TRP A 241 15.26 14.06 -3.17
C TRP A 241 15.26 14.00 -4.70
N ARG A 242 14.21 13.45 -5.31
CA ARG A 242 14.06 13.34 -6.76
C ARG A 242 13.99 14.70 -7.46
N THR A 243 13.44 15.69 -6.78
CA THR A 243 13.34 17.09 -7.25
C THR A 243 14.71 17.75 -7.31
N GLU A 244 15.60 17.53 -6.34
CA GLU A 244 16.97 18.06 -6.38
C GLU A 244 17.93 17.26 -7.25
N HIS A 245 17.56 16.02 -7.60
CA HIS A 245 18.35 15.14 -8.45
C HIS A 245 17.59 14.82 -9.75
N PRO A 246 17.22 15.83 -10.57
CA PRO A 246 16.41 15.64 -11.77
C PRO A 246 17.07 14.68 -12.78
N ASP A 247 18.40 14.74 -12.85
CA ASP A 247 19.24 14.03 -13.83
C ASP A 247 19.55 12.58 -13.44
N VAL A 248 19.17 12.13 -12.23
CA VAL A 248 19.36 10.74 -11.82
C VAL A 248 18.37 9.85 -12.55
N ALA A 249 18.89 8.93 -13.37
CA ALA A 249 18.09 7.92 -14.05
C ALA A 249 17.76 6.76 -13.09
N LEU A 250 16.47 6.43 -12.99
CA LEU A 250 15.95 5.36 -12.14
C LEU A 250 15.40 4.21 -12.98
N GLN A 251 15.53 2.99 -12.47
CA GLN A 251 14.93 1.81 -13.09
C GLN A 251 13.42 1.99 -13.18
N GLN A 252 12.84 1.53 -14.29
CA GLN A 252 11.41 1.57 -14.49
C GLN A 252 10.73 0.57 -13.55
N VAL A 253 9.84 1.10 -12.71
CA VAL A 253 8.99 0.29 -11.83
C VAL A 253 7.66 0.04 -12.55
N PRO A 254 7.16 -1.21 -12.59
CA PRO A 254 5.85 -1.52 -13.17
C PRO A 254 4.73 -0.68 -12.56
N ALA A 255 3.88 -0.09 -13.40
CA ALA A 255 2.88 0.88 -12.96
C ALA A 255 1.87 0.28 -11.97
N ASP A 256 1.50 -0.99 -12.14
CA ASP A 256 0.55 -1.69 -11.26
C ASP A 256 1.12 -2.00 -9.87
N MET A 257 2.43 -1.86 -9.66
CA MET A 257 3.05 -1.93 -8.33
C MET A 257 2.73 -0.71 -7.46
N VAL A 258 2.56 0.46 -8.07
CA VAL A 258 2.35 1.75 -7.36
C VAL A 258 0.94 2.31 -7.54
N MET A 259 0.22 1.89 -8.58
CA MET A 259 -1.12 2.38 -8.91
C MET A 259 -2.20 1.47 -8.35
N ALA A 260 -3.06 2.06 -7.51
CA ALA A 260 -4.21 1.37 -6.95
C ALA A 260 -5.19 0.85 -8.02
N SER A 261 -5.83 -0.28 -7.71
CA SER A 261 -6.83 -0.89 -8.59
C SER A 261 -8.18 -0.16 -8.55
N GLY A 262 -9.00 -0.37 -9.58
CA GLY A 262 -10.32 0.27 -9.69
C GLY A 262 -11.37 -0.26 -8.72
N SER A 263 -11.30 -1.55 -8.37
CA SER A 263 -12.16 -2.16 -7.35
C SER A 263 -11.58 -2.04 -5.94
N GLY A 264 -10.27 -1.84 -5.82
CA GLY A 264 -9.54 -1.99 -4.57
C GLY A 264 -9.37 -3.46 -4.12
N LEU A 265 -9.81 -4.43 -4.92
CA LEU A 265 -9.79 -5.87 -4.60
C LEU A 265 -9.18 -6.72 -5.73
N ASP A 266 -8.45 -6.10 -6.66
CA ASP A 266 -7.85 -6.77 -7.81
C ASP A 266 -6.84 -7.86 -7.38
N PRO A 267 -7.14 -9.15 -7.59
CA PRO A 267 -6.29 -10.25 -7.15
C PRO A 267 -5.08 -10.48 -8.09
N HIS A 268 -4.98 -9.70 -9.17
CA HIS A 268 -3.95 -9.89 -10.19
C HIS A 268 -2.92 -8.77 -10.20
N ILE A 269 -1.70 -9.16 -10.57
CA ILE A 269 -0.60 -8.25 -10.94
C ILE A 269 -0.09 -8.61 -12.34
N SER A 270 0.51 -7.64 -13.03
CA SER A 270 1.18 -7.88 -14.30
C SER A 270 2.35 -8.86 -14.11
N LEU A 271 2.72 -9.57 -15.18
CA LEU A 271 3.93 -10.38 -15.18
C LEU A 271 5.17 -9.51 -14.91
N ALA A 272 5.21 -8.28 -15.43
CA ALA A 272 6.31 -7.36 -15.19
C ALA A 272 6.47 -7.04 -13.69
N ASN A 273 5.36 -6.80 -12.99
CA ASN A 273 5.33 -6.59 -11.54
C ASN A 273 5.78 -7.83 -10.78
N ALA A 274 5.24 -9.01 -11.10
CA ALA A 274 5.67 -10.25 -10.47
C ALA A 274 7.18 -10.50 -10.68
N THR A 275 7.70 -10.33 -11.89
CA THR A 275 9.12 -10.46 -12.19
C THR A 275 9.97 -9.42 -11.45
N PHE A 276 9.48 -8.18 -11.31
CA PHE A 276 10.18 -7.14 -10.55
C PHE A 276 10.35 -7.50 -9.08
N GLN A 277 9.34 -8.15 -8.48
CA GLN A 277 9.38 -8.60 -7.09
C GLN A 277 10.20 -9.87 -6.85
N LEU A 278 10.54 -10.61 -7.91
CA LEU A 278 11.15 -11.94 -7.82
C LEU A 278 12.42 -11.99 -6.97
N GLU A 279 13.33 -11.03 -7.16
CA GLU A 279 14.60 -11.01 -6.42
C GLU A 279 14.37 -10.84 -4.91
N ARG A 280 13.42 -9.97 -4.52
CA ARG A 280 13.05 -9.74 -3.12
C ARG A 280 12.48 -11.01 -2.50
N VAL A 281 11.49 -11.59 -3.17
CA VAL A 281 10.79 -12.79 -2.70
C VAL A 281 11.75 -13.98 -2.60
N ALA A 282 12.55 -14.21 -3.65
CA ALA A 282 13.51 -15.31 -3.67
C ALA A 282 14.64 -15.14 -2.66
N GLY A 283 15.16 -13.93 -2.48
CA GLY A 283 16.16 -13.62 -1.47
C GLY A 283 15.65 -13.96 -0.08
N LYS A 284 14.44 -13.48 0.26
CA LYS A 284 13.85 -13.74 1.58
C LYS A 284 13.60 -15.24 1.83
N TRP A 285 13.06 -15.97 0.86
CA TRP A 285 12.90 -17.42 0.97
C TRP A 285 14.24 -18.17 1.07
N ALA A 286 15.27 -17.73 0.35
CA ALA A 286 16.60 -18.33 0.43
C ALA A 286 17.22 -18.17 1.81
N ASP A 287 17.09 -16.98 2.40
CA ASP A 287 17.53 -16.70 3.76
C ASP A 287 16.82 -17.58 4.78
N ASP A 288 15.49 -17.66 4.70
CA ASP A 288 14.64 -18.45 5.61
C ASP A 288 14.87 -19.96 5.50
N LEU A 289 15.16 -20.45 4.30
CA LEU A 289 15.45 -21.86 4.05
C LEU A 289 16.93 -22.20 4.26
N HIS A 290 17.80 -21.21 4.46
CA HIS A 290 19.27 -21.35 4.46
C HIS A 290 19.78 -22.06 3.19
N ARG A 291 19.28 -21.64 2.03
CA ARG A 291 19.60 -22.22 0.71
C ARG A 291 20.29 -21.20 -0.19
N ASP A 292 20.90 -21.69 -1.26
CA ASP A 292 21.49 -20.83 -2.28
C ASP A 292 20.39 -19.96 -2.96
N PRO A 293 20.57 -18.62 -3.00
CA PRO A 293 19.58 -17.72 -3.59
C PRO A 293 19.30 -17.97 -5.08
N ALA A 294 20.29 -18.41 -5.86
CA ALA A 294 20.09 -18.63 -7.30
C ALA A 294 19.21 -19.87 -7.55
N ASP A 295 19.36 -20.91 -6.73
CA ASP A 295 18.51 -22.11 -6.79
C ASP A 295 17.05 -21.79 -6.42
N VAL A 296 16.83 -21.11 -5.29
CA VAL A 296 15.48 -20.73 -4.84
C VAL A 296 14.81 -19.80 -5.85
N ARG A 297 15.54 -18.82 -6.37
CA ARG A 297 15.07 -17.92 -7.43
C ARG A 297 14.61 -18.69 -8.66
N LYS A 298 15.37 -19.69 -9.10
CA LYS A 298 15.00 -20.51 -10.27
C LYS A 298 13.72 -21.31 -10.01
N GLU A 299 13.54 -21.86 -8.82
CA GLU A 299 12.30 -22.56 -8.44
C GLU A 299 11.10 -21.61 -8.40
N ILE A 300 11.25 -20.42 -7.82
CA ILE A 300 10.17 -19.42 -7.77
C ILE A 300 9.83 -18.91 -9.16
N GLN A 301 10.82 -18.69 -10.03
CA GLN A 301 10.57 -18.33 -11.43
C GLN A 301 9.75 -19.42 -12.15
N GLN A 302 10.06 -20.70 -11.92
CA GLN A 302 9.30 -21.80 -12.51
C GLN A 302 7.85 -21.83 -12.02
N ILE A 303 7.62 -21.59 -10.73
CA ILE A 303 6.27 -21.48 -10.17
C ILE A 303 5.54 -20.28 -10.79
N LEU A 304 6.21 -19.13 -10.90
CA LEU A 304 5.68 -17.95 -11.54
C LEU A 304 5.25 -18.25 -12.97
N ASP A 305 6.14 -18.81 -13.79
CA ASP A 305 5.89 -19.15 -15.20
C ASP A 305 4.70 -20.10 -15.38
N GLN A 306 4.51 -21.05 -14.46
CA GLN A 306 3.39 -21.99 -14.47
C GLN A 306 2.04 -21.35 -14.09
N ASN A 307 2.08 -20.23 -13.37
CA ASN A 307 0.88 -19.51 -12.90
C ASN A 307 0.55 -18.28 -13.76
N VAL A 308 1.33 -18.01 -14.82
CA VAL A 308 1.03 -16.92 -15.75
C VAL A 308 -0.22 -17.24 -16.56
N SER A 309 -1.17 -16.32 -16.50
CA SER A 309 -2.37 -16.32 -17.33
C SER A 309 -2.29 -15.17 -18.35
N ALA A 310 -2.91 -15.37 -19.50
CA ALA A 310 -3.02 -14.34 -20.53
C ALA A 310 -4.42 -14.40 -21.16
N PRO A 311 -5.11 -13.28 -21.35
CA PRO A 311 -6.40 -13.30 -22.03
C PRO A 311 -6.24 -13.85 -23.45
N TRP A 312 -7.13 -14.75 -23.86
CA TRP A 312 -7.11 -15.37 -25.19
C TRP A 312 -5.75 -15.96 -25.60
N GLY A 313 -4.99 -16.50 -24.64
CA GLY A 313 -3.66 -17.08 -24.91
C GLY A 313 -2.59 -16.04 -25.27
N GLY A 314 -2.80 -14.76 -24.94
CA GLY A 314 -1.84 -13.67 -25.17
C GLY A 314 -2.06 -12.88 -26.46
N LEU A 315 -3.18 -13.10 -27.15
CA LEU A 315 -3.56 -12.32 -28.34
C LEU A 315 -4.08 -10.92 -27.98
N ILE A 316 -4.60 -10.74 -26.77
CA ILE A 316 -5.19 -9.49 -26.29
C ILE A 316 -4.86 -9.34 -24.81
N GLY A 317 -4.50 -8.12 -24.39
CA GLY A 317 -4.22 -7.78 -22.99
C GLY A 317 -2.84 -8.21 -22.49
N GLU A 318 -2.53 -7.82 -21.27
CA GLU A 318 -1.26 -8.10 -20.62
C GLU A 318 -1.27 -9.48 -19.94
N LYS A 319 -0.10 -10.12 -19.83
CA LYS A 319 0.07 -11.32 -19.01
C LYS A 319 -0.04 -10.95 -17.53
N TYR A 320 -0.76 -11.75 -16.76
CA TYR A 320 -1.03 -11.49 -15.36
C TYR A 320 -0.93 -12.75 -14.52
N VAL A 321 -0.80 -12.57 -13.21
CA VAL A 321 -0.68 -13.65 -12.24
C VAL A 321 -1.60 -13.36 -11.07
N ASN A 322 -2.26 -14.39 -10.55
CA ASN A 322 -3.07 -14.29 -9.34
C ASN A 322 -2.15 -14.37 -8.11
N VAL A 323 -2.19 -13.34 -7.27
CA VAL A 323 -1.26 -13.19 -6.14
C VAL A 323 -1.50 -14.25 -5.07
N LEU A 324 -2.77 -14.55 -4.76
CA LEU A 324 -3.12 -15.55 -3.75
C LEU A 324 -2.73 -16.97 -4.22
N GLU A 325 -3.06 -17.33 -5.46
CA GLU A 325 -2.66 -18.63 -6.02
C GLU A 325 -1.14 -18.78 -6.03
N LEU A 326 -0.40 -17.75 -6.47
CA LEU A 326 1.06 -17.77 -6.51
C LEU A 326 1.67 -17.97 -5.13
N ASN A 327 1.21 -17.20 -4.12
CA ASN A 327 1.69 -17.32 -2.74
C ASN A 327 1.32 -18.68 -2.13
N LEU A 328 0.18 -19.28 -2.51
CA LEU A 328 -0.18 -20.62 -2.07
C LEU A 328 0.72 -21.70 -2.69
N GLU A 329 1.11 -21.56 -3.95
CA GLU A 329 2.06 -22.48 -4.59
C GLU A 329 3.45 -22.38 -3.95
N LEU A 330 3.93 -21.17 -3.61
CA LEU A 330 5.15 -21.01 -2.81
C LEU A 330 5.04 -21.75 -1.47
N ARG A 331 3.92 -21.57 -0.76
CA ARG A 331 3.69 -22.23 0.52
C ARG A 331 3.60 -23.76 0.40
N LYS A 332 3.02 -24.29 -0.68
CA LYS A 332 3.01 -25.73 -0.95
C LYS A 332 4.42 -26.27 -1.22
N ARG A 333 5.26 -25.48 -1.90
CA ARG A 333 6.63 -25.87 -2.26
C ARG A 333 7.59 -25.82 -1.07
N PHE A 334 7.56 -24.74 -0.30
CA PHE A 334 8.56 -24.43 0.71
C PHE A 334 8.06 -24.55 2.16
N GLY A 335 6.76 -24.78 2.36
CA GLY A 335 6.14 -24.82 3.68
C GLY A 335 5.58 -23.45 4.10
N ALA A 336 5.18 -23.33 5.38
CA ALA A 336 4.80 -22.04 5.92
C ALA A 336 6.05 -21.17 6.09
N PRO A 337 6.05 -19.90 5.66
CA PRO A 337 7.15 -19.02 5.96
C PRO A 337 7.32 -18.87 7.48
N PRO A 338 8.55 -18.76 7.99
CA PRO A 338 8.79 -18.57 9.41
C PRO A 338 8.05 -17.33 9.94
N ALA A 339 7.57 -17.41 11.18
CA ALA A 339 6.68 -16.41 11.80
C ALA A 339 7.32 -15.02 11.88
#